data_AF-C5J6K0-F1
#
_entry.id   AF-C5J6K0-F1
#
_cell.length_a   1.000
_cell.length_b   1.000
_cell.length_c   1.000
_cell.angle_alpha   90.00
_cell.angle_beta   90.00
_cell.angle_gamma   90.00
#
_symmetry.space_group_name_H-M   'P 1'
#
loop_
_entity.id
_entity.type
_entity.pdbx_description
1 polymer ?
#
loop_
_entity_poly.entity_id
_entity_poly.type
_entity_poly.pdbx_seq_one_letter_code
_entity_poly.pdbx_strand_id
1 'polypeptide(L)' 'MHEPKDVVKNWLRVRDTIEFLGLWETINNPNSKGVEFDSFRKKAGSNAFTLSPQRWIKNTNSIGIISKSGREYGSS' A
#
# COMPACT_ATOMS: atom_id res chain seq x y z
N MET A 1 18.97 -0.93 13.11
CA MET A 1 18.51 0.34 12.52
C MET A 1 17.17 0.08 11.85
N HIS A 2 16.07 0.65 12.35
CA HIS A 2 14.78 0.59 11.64
C HIS A 2 14.83 1.61 10.50
N GLU A 3 15.09 1.12 9.29
CA GLU A 3 15.08 1.99 8.13
C GLU A 3 13.62 2.37 7.83
N PRO A 4 13.30 3.64 7.56
CA PRO A 4 11.90 4.10 7.41
C PRO A 4 11.10 3.32 6.35
N LYS A 5 11.77 2.71 5.36
CA LYS A 5 11.18 1.79 4.38
C LYS A 5 10.55 0.53 5.01
N ASP A 6 11.07 0.06 6.14
CA ASP A 6 10.58 -1.14 6.81
C ASP A 6 9.32 -0.86 7.62
N VAL A 7 9.18 0.37 8.14
CA VAL A 7 7.99 0.83 8.84
C VAL A 7 6.79 0.86 7.90
N VAL A 8 6.96 1.44 6.70
CA VAL A 8 5.87 1.52 5.70
C VAL A 8 5.51 0.13 5.15
N LYS A 9 6.49 -0.77 4.97
CA LYS A 9 6.20 -2.17 4.63
C LYS A 9 5.43 -2.89 5.73
N ASN A 10 5.75 -2.61 7.00
CA ASN A 10 5.04 -3.19 8.13
C ASN A 10 3.58 -2.71 8.19
N TRP A 11 3.32 -1.43 7.86
CA TRP A 11 1.95 -0.91 7.75
C TRP A 11 1.12 -1.70 6.74
N LEU A 12 1.67 -2.03 5.57
CA LEU A 12 0.96 -2.79 4.53
C LEU A 12 0.87 -4.30 4.80
N ARG A 13 1.45 -4.81 5.88
CA ARG A 13 1.24 -6.20 6.35
C ARG A 13 0.05 -6.32 7.30
N VAL A 14 -0.20 -5.27 8.07
CA VAL A 14 -1.24 -5.24 9.11
C VAL A 14 -2.60 -5.08 8.44
N ARG A 15 -3.52 -5.99 8.75
CA ARG A 15 -4.88 -5.98 8.20
C ARG A 15 -5.62 -4.69 8.54
N ASP A 16 -5.53 -4.22 9.78
CA ASP A 16 -6.22 -3.01 10.24
C ASP A 16 -5.79 -1.77 9.45
N THR A 17 -4.50 -1.65 9.12
CA THR A 17 -3.99 -0.55 8.30
C THR A 17 -4.54 -0.62 6.88
N ILE A 18 -4.60 -1.81 6.29
CA ILE A 18 -5.20 -2.02 4.97
C ILE A 18 -6.69 -1.64 5.03
N GLU A 19 -7.42 -2.08 6.05
CA GLU A 19 -8.84 -1.72 6.27
C GLU A 19 -9.07 -0.22 6.35
N PHE A 20 -8.26 0.48 7.14
CA PHE A 20 -8.31 1.93 7.26
C PHE A 20 -8.03 2.64 5.93
N LEU A 21 -6.97 2.23 5.22
CA LEU A 21 -6.60 2.83 3.94
C LEU A 21 -7.68 2.62 2.88
N GLY A 22 -8.25 1.43 2.78
CA GLY A 22 -9.33 1.16 1.83
C GLY A 22 -10.61 1.93 2.14
N LEU A 23 -10.96 2.08 3.42
CA LEU A 23 -12.10 2.91 3.80
C LEU A 23 -11.88 4.37 3.39
N TRP A 24 -10.70 4.91 3.70
CA TRP A 24 -10.34 6.28 3.33
C TRP A 24 -10.41 6.49 1.80
N GLU A 25 -9.90 5.54 1.02
CA GLU A 25 -9.96 5.58 -0.44
C GLU A 25 -11.40 5.48 -0.96
N THR A 26 -12.25 4.66 -0.35
CA THR A 26 -13.66 4.54 -0.76
C THR A 26 -14.41 5.86 -0.57
N ILE A 27 -14.04 6.65 0.44
CA ILE A 27 -14.65 7.95 0.74
C ILE A 27 -14.07 9.06 -0.16
N ASN A 28 -12.75 9.07 -0.37
CA ASN A 28 -12.05 10.21 -0.98
C ASN A 28 -11.67 9.98 -2.46
N ASN A 29 -11.71 8.75 -2.95
CA ASN A 29 -11.27 8.38 -4.28
C ASN A 29 -12.39 7.68 -5.08
N PRO A 30 -13.12 8.44 -5.93
CA PRO A 30 -14.21 7.88 -6.74
C PRO A 30 -13.72 6.88 -7.82
N ASN A 31 -12.42 6.82 -8.10
CA ASN A 31 -11.81 5.89 -9.05
C ASN A 31 -11.11 4.69 -8.36
N SER A 32 -11.38 4.48 -7.07
CA SER A 32 -10.75 3.40 -6.31
C SER A 32 -11.27 2.02 -6.77
N LYS A 33 -10.36 1.05 -6.87
CA LYS A 33 -10.71 -0.33 -7.23
C LYS A 33 -11.02 -1.16 -5.99
N GLY A 34 -12.26 -1.05 -5.48
CA GLY A 34 -12.71 -1.76 -4.27
C GLY A 34 -12.56 -3.28 -4.30
N VAL A 35 -12.60 -3.90 -5.49
CA VAL A 35 -12.42 -5.36 -5.64
C VAL A 35 -10.97 -5.81 -5.36
N GLU A 36 -10.00 -5.04 -5.85
CA GLU A 36 -8.57 -5.27 -5.57
C GLU A 36 -8.27 -5.03 -4.09
N PHE A 37 -8.92 -4.02 -3.51
CA PHE A 37 -8.85 -3.74 -2.09
C PHE A 37 -9.29 -4.93 -1.22
N ASP A 38 -10.46 -5.51 -1.50
CA ASP A 38 -10.97 -6.67 -0.75
C ASP A 38 -10.04 -7.90 -0.87
N SER A 39 -9.42 -8.07 -2.04
CA SER A 39 -8.41 -9.10 -2.28
C SER A 39 -7.16 -8.92 -1.43
N PHE A 40 -6.69 -7.67 -1.24
CA PHE A 40 -5.58 -7.38 -0.32
C PHE A 40 -5.99 -7.54 1.13
N ARG A 41 -7.18 -7.08 1.52
CA ARG A 41 -7.73 -7.23 2.87
C ARG A 41 -7.78 -8.70 3.31
N LYS A 42 -8.24 -9.60 2.44
CA LYS A 42 -8.28 -11.05 2.71
C LYS A 42 -6.92 -11.69 2.86
N LYS A 43 -5.89 -11.16 2.19
CA LYS A 43 -4.52 -11.69 2.23
C LYS A 43 -3.69 -11.05 3.34
N ALA A 44 -4.02 -9.83 3.75
CA ALA A 44 -3.36 -9.11 4.83
C ALA A 44 -3.47 -9.87 6.16
N GLY A 45 -2.41 -9.84 6.98
CA GLY A 45 -2.30 -10.64 8.20
C GLY A 45 -1.83 -12.09 8.01
N SER A 46 -1.71 -12.58 6.77
CA SER A 46 -1.01 -13.85 6.52
C SER A 46 0.51 -13.66 6.63
N ASN A 47 1.20 -14.62 7.27
CA ASN A 47 2.66 -14.59 7.43
C ASN A 47 3.42 -14.52 6.09
N ALA A 48 2.82 -15.00 5.00
CA ALA A 48 3.40 -14.95 3.66
C ALA A 48 3.06 -13.65 2.88
N PHE A 49 2.18 -12.80 3.41
CA PHE A 49 1.72 -11.63 2.67
C PHE A 49 2.75 -10.50 2.69
N THR A 50 3.10 -10.03 1.50
CA THR A 50 3.95 -8.85 1.32
C THR A 50 3.35 -7.95 0.25
N LEU A 51 3.14 -6.69 0.63
CA LEU A 51 2.60 -5.66 -0.23
C LEU A 51 3.49 -4.43 -0.15
N SER A 52 3.93 -3.93 -1.31
CA SER A 52 4.70 -2.69 -1.38
C SER A 52 3.77 -1.50 -1.64
N PRO A 53 4.12 -0.28 -1.21
CA PRO A 53 3.34 0.93 -1.46
C PRO A 53 3.08 1.17 -2.95
N GLN A 54 4.07 0.95 -3.80
CA GLN A 54 3.92 1.05 -5.25
C GLN A 54 2.91 0.03 -5.80
N ARG A 55 2.93 -1.21 -5.30
CA ARG A 55 1.99 -2.25 -5.71
C ARG A 55 0.58 -1.94 -5.24
N TRP A 56 0.42 -1.39 -4.04
CA TRP A 56 -0.86 -0.90 -3.56
C TRP A 56 -1.42 0.16 -4.50
N ILE A 57 -0.67 1.25 -4.74
CA ILE A 57 -1.08 2.35 -5.62
C ILE A 57 -1.49 1.86 -6.99
N LYS A 58 -0.66 1.03 -7.63
CA LYS A 58 -0.92 0.52 -8.99
C LYS A 58 -2.21 -0.32 -9.08
N ASN A 59 -2.52 -1.10 -8.05
CA ASN A 59 -3.67 -2.02 -8.08
C ASN A 59 -4.95 -1.37 -7.57
N THR A 60 -4.90 -0.52 -6.55
CA THR A 60 -6.10 0.13 -5.98
C THR A 60 -6.40 1.50 -6.58
N ASN A 61 -5.48 2.05 -7.39
CA ASN A 61 -5.49 3.42 -7.86
C ASN A 61 -5.49 4.44 -6.70
N SER A 62 -4.79 4.09 -5.61
CA SER A 62 -4.76 4.87 -4.37
C SER A 62 -4.21 6.27 -4.58
N ILE A 63 -4.89 7.26 -3.99
CA ILE A 63 -4.44 8.66 -3.95
C ILE A 63 -3.91 9.06 -2.57
N GLY A 64 -4.24 8.31 -1.52
CA GLY A 64 -3.86 8.58 -0.14
C GLY A 64 -2.45 8.14 0.23
N ILE A 65 -1.90 7.16 -0.49
CA ILE A 65 -0.48 6.81 -0.42
C ILE A 65 0.19 7.21 -1.72
N ILE A 66 1.26 7.99 -1.62
CA ILE A 66 2.09 8.36 -2.78
C ILE A 66 3.48 7.76 -2.57
N SER A 67 3.90 6.91 -3.50
CA SER A 67 5.23 6.34 -3.52
C SER A 67 5.96 6.88 -4.75
N LYS A 68 6.93 7.77 -4.51
CA LYS A 68 7.84 8.25 -5.54
C LYS A 68 9.12 7.43 -5.44
N SER A 69 9.55 6.78 -6.52
CA SER A 69 10.94 6.38 -6.66
C SER A 69 11.78 7.67 -6.66
N GLY A 70 12.85 7.70 -5.86
CA GLY A 70 13.83 8.78 -5.96
C GLY A 70 14.36 8.82 -7.39
N ARG A 71 14.59 10.04 -7.91
CA ARG A 71 15.36 10.22 -9.15
C ARG A 71 16.68 9.49 -8.96
N GLU A 72 16.89 8.48 -9.79
CA GLU A 72 18.14 7.73 -9.93
C GLU A 72 19.22 8.73 -10.36
N TYR A 73 19.85 9.39 -9.38
CA TYR A 73 21.11 10.08 -9.56
C TYR A 73 22.19 9.25 -8.89
N GLY A 74 22.85 8.47 -9.73
CA GLY A 74 24.18 7.89 -9.50
C GLY A 74 24.19 6.37 -9.56
N SER A 75 25.11 5.71 -10.25
CA SER A 75 26.21 6.14 -11.13
C SER A 75 26.75 4.86 -11.79
N SER A 76 27.18 5.00 -13.06
CA SER A 76 28.05 4.07 -13.81
C SER A 76 27.45 2.76 -14.33
#